data_AF-A0A099J2I6-F1
#
_entry.id   AF-A0A099J2I6-F1
#
_cell.length_a   1.000
_cell.length_b   1.000
_cell.length_c   1.000
_cell.angle_alpha   90.00
_cell.angle_beta   90.00
_cell.angle_gamma   90.00
#
_symmetry.space_group_name_H-M   'P 1'
#
loop_
_entity.id
_entity.type
_entity.pdbx_description
1 polymer ?
#
loop_
_entity_poly.entity_id
_entity_poly.type
_entity_poly.pdbx_seq_one_letter_code
_entity_poly.pdbx_strand_id
1 'polypeptide(L)'
;MASAEGRTTPTMAERVDLAAHGLFTRVGLFLPVAVRDGVAAVALATGTAFALVYFWFSGWAPLMRGRDASRELFSFGPFVNPGVILCALWLFAFVCALLAWSRTAKIVLTGSILIAIAIPWTNLLVPAWDGPSSTNLGFFVILGLLAVAGTPRSRPRLAFASSVWLVAFVGLYAANGLLNGGGDRSFWTRIASPTNLLLAGLAAVMLTVVFLALRRRTAAVVVLGSLPPWIAVWGVGIMNDDPLTALVIAAIVVAVVPTLVAGAFALRRSGVLDHKVNAEDK
;
A
#
# COMPACT_ATOMS: atom_id res chain seq x y z
N MET A 1 -22.77 -23.14 14.22
CA MET A 1 -21.96 -24.09 15.01
C MET A 1 -22.43 -24.14 16.46
N ALA A 2 -22.71 -23.02 17.14
CA ALA A 2 -23.32 -23.02 18.49
C ALA A 2 -24.63 -23.85 18.66
N SER A 3 -25.55 -23.81 17.67
CA SER A 3 -26.80 -24.59 17.73
C SER A 3 -26.62 -26.11 17.56
N ALA A 4 -25.47 -26.56 17.05
CA ALA A 4 -25.18 -27.99 16.89
C ALA A 4 -24.60 -28.61 18.18
N GLU A 5 -24.09 -27.79 19.10
CA GLU A 5 -23.47 -28.21 20.36
C GLU A 5 -24.35 -27.92 21.59
N GLY A 6 -25.60 -27.45 21.39
CA GLY A 6 -26.49 -27.07 22.49
C GLY A 6 -26.02 -25.87 23.32
N ARG A 7 -25.01 -25.12 22.85
CA ARG A 7 -24.48 -23.95 23.56
C ARG A 7 -25.29 -22.71 23.21
N THR A 8 -25.74 -21.98 24.24
CA THR A 8 -26.56 -20.76 24.09
C THR A 8 -25.73 -19.50 23.88
N THR A 9 -24.41 -19.55 24.10
CA THR A 9 -23.52 -18.40 23.94
C THR A 9 -22.33 -18.70 23.03
N PRO A 10 -22.07 -17.85 22.01
CA PRO A 10 -20.89 -17.97 21.18
C PRO A 10 -19.64 -17.62 22.00
N THR A 11 -18.58 -18.39 21.80
CA THR A 11 -17.24 -18.14 22.37
C THR A 11 -16.68 -16.82 21.85
N MET A 12 -15.68 -16.26 22.56
CA MET A 12 -15.00 -15.04 22.10
C MET A 12 -14.37 -15.21 20.71
N ALA A 13 -13.81 -16.40 20.41
CA ALA A 13 -13.29 -16.72 19.08
C ALA A 13 -14.40 -16.69 18.00
N GLU A 14 -15.57 -17.27 18.27
CA GLU A 14 -16.72 -17.23 17.34
C GLU A 14 -17.26 -15.81 17.17
N ARG A 15 -17.26 -14.98 18.22
CA ARG A 15 -17.68 -13.57 18.12
C ARG A 15 -16.75 -12.76 17.24
N VAL A 16 -15.44 -12.95 17.40
CA VAL A 16 -14.43 -12.29 16.55
C VAL A 16 -14.56 -12.78 15.11
N ASP A 17 -14.77 -14.07 14.90
CA ASP A 17 -14.95 -14.63 13.55
C ASP A 17 -16.22 -14.11 12.88
N LEU A 18 -17.35 -14.01 13.60
CA LEU A 18 -18.60 -13.44 13.10
C LEU A 18 -18.49 -11.94 12.82
N ALA A 19 -17.81 -11.18 13.69
CA ALA A 19 -17.58 -9.75 13.49
C ALA A 19 -16.67 -9.52 12.26
N ALA A 20 -15.60 -10.31 12.14
CA ALA A 20 -14.69 -10.26 11.00
C ALA A 20 -15.43 -10.62 9.71
N HIS A 21 -16.14 -11.76 9.68
CA HIS A 21 -16.94 -12.17 8.52
C HIS A 21 -17.99 -11.12 8.19
N GLY A 22 -18.75 -10.60 9.16
CA GLY A 22 -19.75 -9.54 8.93
C GLY A 22 -19.15 -8.26 8.32
N LEU A 23 -17.97 -7.85 8.76
CA LEU A 23 -17.25 -6.72 8.17
C LEU A 23 -16.77 -7.05 6.74
N PHE A 24 -16.21 -8.25 6.53
CA PHE A 24 -15.77 -8.72 5.23
C PHE A 24 -16.92 -8.93 4.24
N THR A 25 -18.12 -9.28 4.68
CA THR A 25 -19.30 -9.39 3.80
C THR A 25 -19.77 -7.99 3.39
N ARG A 26 -19.72 -7.01 4.30
CA ARG A 26 -20.06 -5.61 4.00
C ARG A 26 -19.04 -4.92 3.11
N VAL A 27 -17.76 -5.18 3.30
CA VAL A 27 -16.68 -4.65 2.44
C VAL A 27 -16.59 -5.45 1.13
N GLY A 28 -16.78 -6.76 1.19
CA GLY A 28 -16.76 -7.70 0.06
C GLY A 28 -17.95 -7.55 -0.89
N LEU A 29 -19.03 -6.91 -0.44
CA LEU A 29 -20.13 -6.47 -1.31
C LEU A 29 -19.67 -5.51 -2.42
N PHE A 30 -18.57 -4.78 -2.22
CA PHE A 30 -18.15 -3.73 -3.15
C PHE A 30 -17.10 -4.16 -4.18
N LEU A 31 -16.31 -5.21 -3.93
CA LEU A 31 -15.21 -5.62 -4.83
C LEU A 31 -15.19 -7.13 -5.09
N PRO A 32 -15.12 -7.57 -6.37
CA PRO A 32 -14.93 -8.98 -6.72
C PRO A 32 -13.66 -9.56 -6.09
N VAL A 33 -13.71 -10.84 -5.68
CA VAL A 33 -12.57 -11.54 -5.05
C VAL A 33 -11.29 -11.43 -5.88
N ALA A 34 -11.38 -11.53 -7.21
CA ALA A 34 -10.23 -11.41 -8.09
C ALA A 34 -9.56 -10.03 -8.04
N VAL A 35 -10.35 -8.96 -7.86
CA VAL A 35 -9.84 -7.59 -7.71
C VAL A 35 -9.17 -7.45 -6.34
N ARG A 36 -9.82 -7.91 -5.28
CA ARG A 36 -9.29 -7.87 -3.91
C ARG A 36 -7.96 -8.62 -3.79
N ASP A 37 -7.88 -9.82 -4.37
CA ASP A 37 -6.65 -10.62 -4.40
C ASP A 37 -5.56 -9.95 -5.25
N GLY A 38 -5.94 -9.25 -6.33
CA GLY A 38 -5.02 -8.46 -7.16
C GLY A 38 -4.45 -7.24 -6.43
N VAL A 39 -5.30 -6.45 -5.78
CA VAL A 39 -4.90 -5.29 -4.96
C VAL A 39 -4.01 -5.75 -3.80
N ALA A 40 -4.38 -6.83 -3.12
CA ALA A 40 -3.55 -7.40 -2.05
C ALA A 40 -2.18 -7.86 -2.56
N ALA A 41 -2.11 -8.44 -3.78
CA ALA A 41 -0.84 -8.83 -4.38
C ALA A 41 0.04 -7.63 -4.74
N VAL A 42 -0.53 -6.57 -5.31
CA VAL A 42 0.20 -5.33 -5.60
C VAL A 42 0.67 -4.67 -4.31
N ALA A 43 -0.21 -4.55 -3.31
CA ALA A 43 0.13 -3.96 -2.02
C ALA A 43 1.24 -4.74 -1.30
N LEU A 44 1.16 -6.08 -1.31
CA LEU A 44 2.20 -6.93 -0.76
C LEU A 44 3.53 -6.74 -1.50
N ALA A 45 3.50 -6.74 -2.84
CA ALA A 45 4.70 -6.57 -3.66
C ALA A 45 5.36 -5.20 -3.45
N THR A 46 4.58 -4.13 -3.52
CA THR A 46 5.04 -2.76 -3.29
C THR A 46 5.60 -2.60 -1.88
N GLY A 47 4.88 -3.07 -0.86
CA GLY A 47 5.32 -2.95 0.53
C GLY A 47 6.60 -3.72 0.81
N THR A 48 6.76 -4.95 0.29
CA THR A 48 8.00 -5.71 0.42
C THR A 48 9.17 -5.04 -0.31
N ALA A 49 8.98 -4.62 -1.56
CA ALA A 49 10.01 -3.93 -2.32
C ALA A 49 10.46 -2.64 -1.61
N PHE A 50 9.50 -1.86 -1.14
CA PHE A 50 9.75 -0.63 -0.41
C PHE A 50 10.44 -0.88 0.94
N ALA A 51 10.02 -1.91 1.69
CA ALA A 51 10.69 -2.35 2.92
C ALA A 51 12.15 -2.74 2.70
N LEU A 52 12.46 -3.44 1.61
CA LEU A 52 13.84 -3.82 1.28
C LEU A 52 14.70 -2.60 0.95
N VAL A 53 14.18 -1.66 0.16
CA VAL A 53 14.88 -0.41 -0.17
C VAL A 53 15.06 0.45 1.07
N TYR A 54 14.02 0.63 1.88
CA TYR A 54 14.09 1.33 3.15
C TYR A 54 15.12 0.68 4.08
N PHE A 55 15.09 -0.65 4.23
CA PHE A 55 16.06 -1.38 5.04
C PHE A 55 17.49 -1.11 4.55
N TRP A 56 17.73 -1.18 3.25
CA TRP A 56 19.08 -1.02 2.71
C TRP A 56 19.60 0.42 2.83
N PHE A 57 18.81 1.41 2.41
CA PHE A 57 19.27 2.80 2.28
C PHE A 57 19.03 3.67 3.52
N SER A 58 18.10 3.29 4.41
CA SER A 58 17.73 4.08 5.59
C SER A 58 17.88 3.30 6.91
N GLY A 59 17.48 2.03 6.96
CA GLY A 59 17.51 1.23 8.19
C GLY A 59 18.91 0.74 8.59
N TRP A 60 19.56 0.01 7.68
CA TRP A 60 20.93 -0.47 7.84
C TRP A 60 21.93 0.56 7.33
N ALA A 61 21.62 1.17 6.17
CA ALA A 61 22.34 2.28 5.55
C ALA A 61 23.88 2.10 5.55
N PRO A 62 24.42 0.98 5.04
CA PRO A 62 25.84 0.69 5.14
C PRO A 62 26.73 1.67 4.37
N LEU A 63 26.16 2.32 3.34
CA LEU A 63 26.85 3.28 2.47
C LEU A 63 26.64 4.75 2.89
N MET A 64 25.94 4.99 4.01
CA MET A 64 25.65 6.35 4.47
C MET A 64 26.92 7.07 4.93
N ARG A 65 27.18 8.25 4.38
CA ARG A 65 28.28 9.11 4.86
C ARG A 65 27.99 9.59 6.28
N GLY A 66 28.96 9.49 7.19
CA GLY A 66 28.77 9.88 8.59
C GLY A 66 27.93 8.90 9.43
N ARG A 67 27.77 7.66 8.96
CA ARG A 67 27.02 6.59 9.65
C ARG A 67 27.42 6.41 11.12
N ASP A 68 28.71 6.51 11.42
CA ASP A 68 29.20 6.25 12.78
C ASP A 68 28.72 7.33 13.77
N ALA A 69 28.72 8.60 13.36
CA ALA A 69 28.17 9.70 14.16
C ALA A 69 26.66 9.54 14.41
N SER A 70 25.90 9.00 13.45
CA SER A 70 24.47 8.71 13.63
C SER A 70 24.20 7.51 14.55
N ARG A 71 25.12 6.54 14.61
CA ARG A 71 24.98 5.33 15.45
C ARG A 71 25.21 5.60 16.93
N GLU A 72 26.14 6.49 17.26
CA GLU A 72 26.50 6.83 18.64
C GLU A 72 25.33 7.46 19.41
N LEU A 73 24.39 8.06 18.69
CA LEU A 73 23.25 8.72 19.29
C LEU A 73 22.07 7.75 19.46
N PHE A 74 21.73 6.93 18.45
CA PHE A 74 20.37 6.38 18.31
C PHE A 74 20.29 4.94 17.74
N SER A 75 21.23 4.04 18.06
CA SER A 75 21.29 2.69 17.45
C SER A 75 20.73 1.54 18.31
N PHE A 76 20.14 0.55 17.62
CA PHE A 76 19.89 -0.80 18.15
C PHE A 76 20.71 -1.80 17.33
N GLY A 77 21.81 -2.26 17.91
CA GLY A 77 22.77 -3.10 17.19
C GLY A 77 23.34 -2.41 15.94
N PRO A 78 23.40 -3.07 14.76
CA PRO A 78 23.97 -2.47 13.56
C PRO A 78 23.02 -1.49 12.84
N PHE A 79 21.80 -1.29 13.33
CA PHE A 79 20.74 -0.53 12.66
C PHE A 79 20.61 0.88 13.20
N VAL A 80 20.27 1.80 12.30
CA VAL A 80 20.15 3.24 12.58
C VAL A 80 18.77 3.60 13.14
N ASN A 81 17.73 2.77 12.92
CA ASN A 81 16.37 3.06 13.37
C ASN A 81 15.54 1.77 13.62
N PRO A 82 14.43 1.83 14.38
CA PRO A 82 13.58 0.67 14.69
C PRO A 82 12.82 0.10 13.49
N GLY A 83 12.77 0.83 12.36
CA GLY A 83 12.05 0.44 11.16
C GLY A 83 12.53 -0.88 10.56
N VAL A 84 13.72 -1.37 10.93
CA VAL A 84 14.20 -2.71 10.57
C VAL A 84 13.22 -3.82 10.99
N ILE A 85 12.53 -3.66 12.13
CA ILE A 85 11.55 -4.63 12.62
C ILE A 85 10.38 -4.73 11.63
N LEU A 86 9.86 -3.58 11.17
CA LEU A 86 8.82 -3.55 10.13
C LEU A 86 9.30 -4.23 8.85
N CYS A 87 10.54 -3.95 8.43
CA CYS A 87 11.09 -4.54 7.21
C CYS A 87 11.20 -6.06 7.30
N ALA A 88 11.66 -6.57 8.45
CA ALA A 88 11.75 -8.00 8.70
C ALA A 88 10.37 -8.67 8.66
N LEU A 89 9.35 -8.05 9.25
CA LEU A 89 7.98 -8.56 9.22
C LEU A 89 7.39 -8.57 7.80
N TRP A 90 7.59 -7.52 7.03
CA TRP A 90 7.18 -7.46 5.62
C TRP A 90 7.87 -8.51 4.76
N LEU A 91 9.17 -8.72 4.96
CA LEU A 91 9.93 -9.76 4.26
C LEU A 91 9.45 -11.16 4.67
N PHE A 92 9.23 -11.39 5.96
CA PHE A 92 8.75 -12.68 6.48
C PHE A 92 7.33 -12.99 5.98
N ALA A 93 6.44 -11.99 5.96
CA ALA A 93 5.10 -12.13 5.38
C ALA A 93 5.15 -12.46 3.89
N PHE A 94 6.05 -11.83 3.14
CA PHE A 94 6.27 -12.10 1.73
C PHE A 94 6.75 -13.52 1.48
N VAL A 95 7.75 -13.98 2.23
CA VAL A 95 8.24 -15.37 2.17
C VAL A 95 7.12 -16.35 2.49
N CYS A 96 6.35 -16.10 3.56
CA CYS A 96 5.18 -16.91 3.90
C CYS A 96 4.15 -16.94 2.76
N ALA A 97 3.90 -15.82 2.08
CA ALA A 97 3.00 -15.76 0.92
C ALA A 97 3.53 -16.58 -0.27
N LEU A 98 4.84 -16.55 -0.53
CA LEU A 98 5.46 -17.39 -1.57
C LEU A 98 5.39 -18.89 -1.24
N LEU A 99 5.48 -19.25 0.05
CA LEU A 99 5.30 -20.62 0.53
C LEU A 99 3.82 -21.05 0.64
N ALA A 100 2.89 -20.17 0.24
CA ALA A 100 1.44 -20.34 0.38
C ALA A 100 0.94 -20.54 1.82
N TRP A 101 1.67 -20.04 2.80
CA TRP A 101 1.24 -19.93 4.19
C TRP A 101 0.42 -18.65 4.38
N SER A 102 -0.72 -18.57 3.69
CA SER A 102 -1.55 -17.36 3.60
C SER A 102 -2.04 -16.86 4.97
N ARG A 103 -2.40 -17.78 5.88
CA ARG A 103 -2.79 -17.43 7.26
C ARG A 103 -1.63 -16.79 8.03
N THR A 104 -0.46 -17.41 7.99
CA THR A 104 0.75 -16.90 8.65
C THR A 104 1.14 -15.54 8.08
N ALA A 105 1.14 -15.37 6.76
CA ALA A 105 1.42 -14.09 6.12
C ALA A 105 0.47 -12.99 6.60
N LYS A 106 -0.83 -13.27 6.74
CA LYS A 106 -1.80 -12.30 7.27
C LYS A 106 -1.56 -11.97 8.74
N ILE A 107 -1.28 -12.97 9.58
CA ILE A 107 -0.98 -12.74 11.01
C ILE A 107 0.24 -11.82 11.14
N VAL A 108 1.30 -12.10 10.37
CA VAL A 108 2.54 -11.31 10.37
C VAL A 108 2.27 -9.88 9.87
N LEU A 109 1.52 -9.70 8.79
CA LEU A 109 1.15 -8.37 8.30
C LEU A 109 0.31 -7.59 9.31
N THR A 110 -0.67 -8.24 9.94
CA THR A 110 -1.45 -7.61 11.02
C THR A 110 -0.55 -7.19 12.18
N GLY A 111 0.40 -8.05 12.58
CA GLY A 111 1.42 -7.69 13.57
C GLY A 111 2.27 -6.49 13.13
N SER A 112 2.68 -6.44 11.86
CA SER A 112 3.40 -5.30 11.29
C SER A 112 2.58 -4.01 11.32
N ILE A 113 1.28 -4.07 11.10
CA ILE A 113 0.38 -2.89 11.19
C ILE A 113 0.35 -2.39 12.64
N LEU A 114 0.16 -3.29 13.60
CA LEU A 114 0.13 -2.93 15.03
C LEU A 114 1.46 -2.31 15.48
N ILE A 115 2.59 -2.87 15.04
CA ILE A 115 3.92 -2.32 15.34
C ILE A 115 4.10 -0.94 14.70
N ALA A 116 3.66 -0.74 13.45
CA ALA A 116 3.74 0.56 12.79
C ALA A 116 2.93 1.64 13.52
N ILE A 117 1.79 1.27 14.11
CA ILE A 117 0.96 2.15 14.94
C ILE A 117 1.60 2.39 16.33
N ALA A 118 2.33 1.41 16.87
CA ALA A 118 2.95 1.48 18.20
C ALA A 118 4.25 2.29 18.22
N ILE A 119 5.05 2.26 17.15
CA ILE A 119 6.36 2.95 17.07
C ILE A 119 6.30 4.46 17.42
N PRO A 120 5.33 5.25 16.96
CA PRO A 120 5.25 6.66 17.35
C PRO A 120 5.19 6.88 18.87
N TRP A 121 4.55 5.95 19.60
CA TRP A 121 4.45 6.01 21.06
C TRP A 121 5.77 5.67 21.74
N THR A 122 6.58 4.79 21.15
CA THR A 122 7.90 4.47 21.71
C THR A 122 8.85 5.66 21.64
N ASN A 123 8.71 6.53 20.64
CA ASN A 123 9.50 7.76 20.52
C ASN A 123 9.21 8.75 21.66
N LEU A 124 8.01 8.70 22.26
CA LEU A 124 7.67 9.51 23.44
C LEU A 124 8.38 9.00 24.71
N LEU A 125 8.64 7.69 24.78
CA LEU A 125 9.27 7.04 25.93
C LEU A 125 10.80 7.01 25.82
N VAL A 126 11.32 6.98 24.60
CA VAL A 126 12.76 6.97 24.30
C VAL A 126 13.05 8.09 23.29
N PRO A 127 13.22 9.35 23.75
CA PRO A 127 13.32 10.55 22.89
C PRO A 127 14.50 10.55 21.93
N ALA A 128 15.46 9.65 22.17
CA ALA A 128 16.64 9.49 21.36
C ALA A 128 16.34 8.66 20.10
N TRP A 129 15.48 7.64 20.14
CA TRP A 129 15.39 6.72 19.02
C TRP A 129 14.51 7.25 17.88
N ASP A 130 15.10 8.04 16.97
CA ASP A 130 14.41 8.58 15.80
C ASP A 130 13.85 7.44 14.92
N GLY A 131 12.54 7.22 15.06
CA GLY A 131 11.79 6.24 14.32
C GLY A 131 11.63 6.57 12.83
N PRO A 132 11.13 5.62 12.02
CA PRO A 132 10.64 5.92 10.68
C PRO A 132 9.66 7.10 10.72
N SER A 133 9.70 7.96 9.71
CA SER A 133 8.75 9.07 9.57
C SER A 133 7.30 8.58 9.60
N SER A 134 6.42 9.42 10.14
CA SER A 134 4.98 9.13 10.23
C SER A 134 4.36 8.82 8.86
N THR A 135 4.85 9.46 7.80
CA THR A 135 4.47 9.17 6.41
C THR A 135 4.81 7.73 6.03
N ASN A 136 6.00 7.27 6.38
CA ASN A 136 6.46 5.91 6.11
C ASN A 136 5.62 4.87 6.84
N LEU A 137 5.34 5.12 8.12
CA LEU A 137 4.51 4.26 8.96
C LEU A 137 3.07 4.19 8.42
N GLY A 138 2.47 5.34 8.11
CA GLY A 138 1.13 5.41 7.52
C GLY A 138 1.05 4.67 6.18
N PHE A 139 2.08 4.81 5.33
CA PHE A 139 2.15 4.09 4.06
C PHE A 139 2.19 2.57 4.26
N PHE A 140 3.02 2.06 5.18
CA PHE A 140 3.03 0.64 5.52
C PHE A 140 1.72 0.15 6.13
N VAL A 141 1.05 0.96 6.96
CA VAL A 141 -0.26 0.61 7.53
C VAL A 141 -1.30 0.43 6.42
N ILE A 142 -1.42 1.38 5.49
CA ILE A 142 -2.40 1.31 4.41
C ILE A 142 -2.09 0.13 3.48
N LEU A 143 -0.82 -0.07 3.09
CA LEU A 143 -0.42 -1.23 2.29
C LEU A 143 -0.69 -2.55 3.02
N GLY A 144 -0.43 -2.61 4.33
CA GLY A 144 -0.71 -3.78 5.15
C GLY A 144 -2.20 -4.12 5.17
N LEU A 145 -3.05 -3.11 5.37
CA LEU A 145 -4.51 -3.28 5.35
C LEU A 145 -4.99 -3.83 3.99
N LEU A 146 -4.47 -3.27 2.88
CA LEU A 146 -4.79 -3.75 1.53
C LEU A 146 -4.28 -5.18 1.30
N ALA A 147 -3.08 -5.52 1.78
CA ALA A 147 -2.50 -6.85 1.65
C ALA A 147 -3.27 -7.91 2.47
N VAL A 148 -3.72 -7.57 3.69
CA VAL A 148 -4.51 -8.47 4.55
C VAL A 148 -5.92 -8.72 3.99
N ALA A 149 -6.49 -7.74 3.28
CA ALA A 149 -7.83 -7.83 2.73
C ALA A 149 -7.99 -8.96 1.69
N GLY A 150 -6.93 -9.35 0.98
CA GLY A 150 -6.97 -10.39 -0.06
C GLY A 150 -6.06 -11.58 0.19
N THR A 151 -5.95 -12.46 -0.80
CA THR A 151 -5.01 -13.59 -0.83
C THR A 151 -4.38 -13.71 -2.22
N PRO A 152 -3.11 -13.32 -2.39
CA PRO A 152 -2.42 -13.45 -3.68
C PRO A 152 -2.39 -14.92 -4.14
N ARG A 153 -2.98 -15.21 -5.32
CA ARG A 153 -3.10 -16.58 -5.83
C ARG A 153 -1.88 -17.06 -6.61
N SER A 154 -1.18 -16.14 -7.28
CA SER A 154 -0.08 -16.48 -8.18
C SER A 154 1.27 -16.05 -7.61
N ARG A 155 2.00 -17.02 -7.07
CA ARG A 155 3.36 -16.86 -6.52
C ARG A 155 4.36 -16.28 -7.54
N PRO A 156 4.46 -16.78 -8.78
CA PRO A 156 5.43 -16.22 -9.73
C PRO A 156 5.09 -14.77 -10.11
N ARG A 157 3.80 -14.42 -10.22
CA ARG A 157 3.39 -13.03 -10.46
C ARG A 157 3.70 -12.12 -9.28
N LEU A 158 3.52 -12.62 -8.06
CA LEU A 158 3.86 -11.88 -6.84
C LEU A 158 5.37 -11.62 -6.78
N ALA A 159 6.20 -12.64 -7.02
CA ALA A 159 7.66 -12.50 -7.07
C ALA A 159 8.10 -11.51 -8.16
N PHE A 160 7.56 -11.65 -9.38
CA PHE A 160 7.85 -10.74 -10.48
C PHE A 160 7.44 -9.29 -10.16
N ALA A 161 6.24 -9.08 -9.62
CA ALA A 161 5.77 -7.75 -9.23
C ALA A 161 6.68 -7.11 -8.17
N SER A 162 7.10 -7.87 -7.16
CA SER A 162 8.05 -7.38 -6.15
C SER A 162 9.40 -7.01 -6.77
N SER A 163 9.92 -7.82 -7.70
CA SER A 163 11.17 -7.52 -8.40
C SER A 163 11.06 -6.25 -9.24
N VAL A 164 9.94 -6.05 -9.96
CA VAL A 164 9.69 -4.83 -10.75
C VAL A 164 9.66 -3.60 -9.84
N TRP A 165 8.92 -3.65 -8.73
CA TRP A 165 8.88 -2.54 -7.77
C TRP A 165 10.24 -2.28 -7.12
N LEU A 166 10.99 -3.34 -6.81
CA LEU A 166 12.33 -3.21 -6.22
C LEU A 166 13.27 -2.48 -7.17
N VAL A 167 13.32 -2.91 -8.44
CA VAL A 167 14.12 -2.24 -9.48
C VAL A 167 13.68 -0.80 -9.68
N ALA A 168 12.37 -0.54 -9.72
CA ALA A 168 11.83 0.82 -9.85
C ALA A 168 12.28 1.71 -8.68
N PHE A 169 12.13 1.25 -7.44
CA PHE A 169 12.55 2.04 -6.27
C PHE A 169 14.06 2.25 -6.23
N VAL A 170 14.87 1.24 -6.51
CA VAL A 170 16.34 1.38 -6.58
C VAL A 170 16.72 2.38 -7.68
N GLY A 171 16.08 2.30 -8.85
CA GLY A 171 16.29 3.25 -9.95
C GLY A 171 15.91 4.68 -9.57
N LEU A 172 14.80 4.87 -8.84
CA LEU A 172 14.40 6.18 -8.32
C LEU A 172 15.39 6.74 -7.30
N TYR A 173 15.91 5.90 -6.38
CA TYR A 173 16.97 6.30 -5.44
C TYR A 173 18.26 6.68 -6.18
N ALA A 174 18.64 5.92 -7.20
CA ALA A 174 19.80 6.19 -8.04
C ALA A 174 19.66 7.53 -8.79
N ALA A 175 18.54 7.73 -9.48
CA ALA A 175 18.26 8.95 -10.26
C ALA A 175 18.23 10.23 -9.40
N ASN A 176 17.96 10.10 -8.10
CA ASN A 176 17.90 11.22 -7.15
C ASN A 176 19.15 11.33 -6.26
N GLY A 177 20.19 10.54 -6.53
CA GLY A 177 21.44 10.59 -5.77
C GLY A 177 21.33 10.14 -4.31
N LEU A 178 20.31 9.35 -3.96
CA LEU A 178 20.02 8.92 -2.59
C LEU A 178 20.67 7.57 -2.21
N LEU A 179 21.46 6.97 -3.10
CA LEU A 179 22.12 5.68 -2.84
C LEU A 179 23.15 5.74 -1.69
N ASN A 180 23.73 6.91 -1.44
CA ASN A 180 24.76 7.14 -0.41
C ASN A 180 24.17 7.64 0.92
N GLY A 181 22.88 7.43 1.12
CA GLY A 181 22.14 7.90 2.29
C GLY A 181 21.32 9.14 1.98
N GLY A 182 20.05 9.04 2.36
CA GLY A 182 19.11 10.12 2.52
C GLY A 182 18.12 9.56 3.52
N GLY A 183 17.93 10.26 4.66
CA GLY A 183 16.92 9.83 5.63
C GLY A 183 15.60 9.56 4.92
N ASP A 184 14.79 8.67 5.46
CA ASP A 184 13.54 8.22 4.84
C ASP A 184 12.62 9.37 4.39
N ARG A 185 12.64 10.50 5.10
CA ARG A 185 11.97 11.75 4.72
C ARG A 185 12.37 12.25 3.32
N SER A 186 13.60 12.01 2.87
CA SER A 186 14.12 12.40 1.55
C SER A 186 13.41 11.67 0.42
N PHE A 187 12.98 10.43 0.65
CA PHE A 187 12.16 9.71 -0.33
C PHE A 187 10.85 10.47 -0.56
N TRP A 188 10.17 10.86 0.52
CA TRP A 188 8.87 11.54 0.45
C TRP A 188 8.98 12.98 -0.08
N THR A 189 10.06 13.70 0.19
CA THR A 189 10.21 15.09 -0.25
C THR A 189 10.79 15.23 -1.66
N ARG A 190 11.64 14.30 -2.11
CA ARG A 190 12.31 14.39 -3.42
C ARG A 190 11.71 13.45 -4.46
N ILE A 191 11.60 12.16 -4.13
CA ILE A 191 11.13 11.14 -5.06
C ILE A 191 9.60 11.17 -5.16
N ALA A 192 8.94 10.98 -4.02
CA ALA A 192 7.48 10.98 -3.90
C ALA A 192 6.95 12.37 -3.48
N SER A 193 7.55 13.43 -4.04
CA SER A 193 7.09 14.80 -3.83
C SER A 193 5.63 14.97 -4.29
N PRO A 194 4.90 15.98 -3.79
CA PRO A 194 3.51 16.19 -4.18
C PRO A 194 3.29 16.27 -5.70
N THR A 195 4.21 16.93 -6.41
CA THR A 195 4.20 17.03 -7.88
C THR A 195 4.41 15.69 -8.55
N ASN A 196 5.40 14.90 -8.11
CA ASN A 196 5.69 13.59 -8.70
C ASN A 196 4.55 12.60 -8.44
N LEU A 197 3.94 12.63 -7.25
CA LEU A 197 2.78 11.81 -6.93
C LEU A 197 1.54 12.22 -7.75
N LEU A 198 1.34 13.52 -8.03
CA LEU A 198 0.30 13.97 -8.94
C LEU A 198 0.51 13.41 -10.35
N LEU A 199 1.72 13.52 -10.90
CA LEU A 199 2.05 12.97 -12.21
C LEU A 199 1.88 11.45 -12.26
N ALA A 200 2.33 10.73 -11.23
CA ALA A 200 2.13 9.29 -11.11
C ALA A 200 0.64 8.92 -11.00
N GLY A 201 -0.15 9.71 -10.27
CA GLY A 201 -1.60 9.56 -10.18
C GLY A 201 -2.29 9.75 -11.53
N LEU A 202 -1.92 10.78 -12.29
CA LEU A 202 -2.42 11.00 -13.66
C LEU A 202 -2.03 9.85 -14.59
N ALA A 203 -0.79 9.38 -14.52
CA ALA A 203 -0.33 8.22 -15.29
C ALA A 203 -1.12 6.94 -14.94
N ALA A 204 -1.43 6.73 -13.66
CA ALA A 204 -2.25 5.60 -13.22
C ALA A 204 -3.69 5.71 -13.72
N VAL A 205 -4.29 6.90 -13.72
CA VAL A 205 -5.63 7.14 -14.31
C VAL A 205 -5.61 6.84 -15.81
N MET A 206 -4.58 7.30 -16.54
CA MET A 206 -4.42 6.98 -17.96
C MET A 206 -4.29 5.47 -18.19
N LEU A 207 -3.47 4.76 -17.40
CA LEU A 207 -3.36 3.30 -17.46
C LEU A 207 -4.70 2.60 -17.18
N THR A 208 -5.48 3.09 -16.22
CA THR A 208 -6.83 2.59 -15.96
C THR A 208 -7.73 2.76 -17.19
N VAL A 209 -7.72 3.92 -17.83
CA VAL A 209 -8.49 4.16 -19.08
C VAL A 209 -8.05 3.21 -20.18
N VAL A 210 -6.73 3.02 -20.37
CA VAL A 210 -6.18 2.06 -21.35
C VAL A 210 -6.64 0.63 -21.04
N PHE A 211 -6.59 0.18 -19.79
CA PHE A 211 -7.08 -1.15 -19.42
C PHE A 211 -8.57 -1.31 -19.62
N LEU A 212 -9.37 -0.26 -19.37
CA LEU A 212 -10.80 -0.28 -19.66
C LEU A 212 -11.08 -0.38 -21.17
N ALA A 213 -10.33 0.37 -21.99
CA ALA A 213 -10.42 0.31 -23.45
C ALA A 213 -10.05 -1.09 -23.99
N LEU A 214 -9.01 -1.71 -23.42
CA LEU A 214 -8.60 -3.08 -23.72
C LEU A 214 -9.51 -4.16 -23.08
N ARG A 215 -10.66 -3.76 -22.50
CA ARG A 215 -11.63 -4.64 -21.82
C ARG A 215 -11.06 -5.43 -20.62
N ARG A 216 -9.89 -5.04 -20.09
CA ARG A 216 -9.22 -5.62 -18.92
C ARG A 216 -9.72 -5.00 -17.61
N ARG A 217 -11.02 -5.12 -17.34
CA ARG A 217 -11.69 -4.47 -16.19
C ARG A 217 -11.03 -4.78 -14.85
N THR A 218 -10.63 -6.03 -14.60
CA THR A 218 -9.98 -6.42 -13.34
C THR A 218 -8.66 -5.67 -13.15
N ALA A 219 -7.84 -5.54 -14.19
CA ALA A 219 -6.57 -4.81 -14.11
C ALA A 219 -6.81 -3.32 -13.83
N ALA A 220 -7.78 -2.71 -14.51
CA ALA A 220 -8.16 -1.31 -14.28
C ALA A 220 -8.56 -1.04 -12.83
N VAL A 221 -9.40 -1.89 -12.24
CA VAL A 221 -9.83 -1.73 -10.85
C VAL A 221 -8.70 -2.05 -9.87
N VAL A 222 -7.80 -2.99 -10.18
CA VAL A 222 -6.61 -3.25 -9.35
C VAL A 222 -5.68 -2.04 -9.33
N VAL A 223 -5.45 -1.39 -10.47
CA VAL A 223 -4.65 -0.15 -10.54
C VAL A 223 -5.28 0.93 -9.67
N LEU A 224 -6.57 1.22 -9.84
CA LEU A 224 -7.28 2.20 -9.02
C LEU A 224 -7.25 1.85 -7.53
N GLY A 225 -7.48 0.58 -7.19
CA GLY A 225 -7.47 0.09 -5.81
C GLY A 225 -6.09 0.10 -5.15
N SER A 226 -5.01 0.26 -5.93
CA SER A 226 -3.64 0.37 -5.43
C SER A 226 -3.18 1.82 -5.24
N LEU A 227 -3.99 2.81 -5.65
CA LEU A 227 -3.71 4.24 -5.44
C LEU A 227 -3.89 4.77 -4.02
N PRO A 228 -4.78 4.24 -3.14
CA PRO A 228 -5.04 4.83 -1.84
C PRO A 228 -3.80 5.12 -0.96
N PRO A 229 -2.79 4.23 -0.86
CA PRO A 229 -1.57 4.54 -0.09
C PRO A 229 -0.85 5.79 -0.59
N TRP A 230 -0.77 5.95 -1.92
CA TRP A 230 -0.11 7.09 -2.56
C TRP A 230 -0.90 8.39 -2.41
N ILE A 231 -2.22 8.31 -2.57
CA ILE A 231 -3.12 9.47 -2.39
C ILE A 231 -3.11 9.93 -0.94
N ALA A 232 -3.11 9.01 0.03
CA ALA A 232 -3.05 9.36 1.45
C ALA A 232 -1.75 10.09 1.79
N VAL A 233 -0.61 9.59 1.32
CA VAL A 233 0.69 10.26 1.48
C VAL A 233 0.69 11.63 0.82
N TRP A 234 0.20 11.72 -0.40
CA TRP A 234 0.09 12.98 -1.14
C TRP A 234 -0.75 14.01 -0.38
N GLY A 235 -1.91 13.60 0.12
CA GLY A 235 -2.81 14.45 0.90
C GLY A 235 -2.16 14.96 2.17
N VAL A 236 -1.46 14.09 2.93
CA VAL A 236 -0.71 14.50 4.11
C VAL A 236 0.40 15.50 3.76
N GLY A 237 1.11 15.27 2.65
CA GLY A 237 2.13 16.20 2.15
C GLY A 237 1.56 17.60 1.91
N ILE A 238 0.46 17.70 1.15
CA ILE A 238 -0.19 18.99 0.87
C ILE A 238 -0.73 19.62 2.16
N MET A 239 -1.35 18.85 3.06
CA MET A 239 -1.88 19.38 4.33
C MET A 239 -0.80 20.01 5.21
N ASN A 240 0.43 19.48 5.17
CA ASN A 240 1.55 20.03 5.93
C ASN A 240 2.12 21.30 5.31
N ASP A 241 2.09 21.42 3.98
CA ASP A 241 2.61 22.60 3.26
C ASP A 241 1.59 23.74 3.21
N ASP A 242 0.33 23.43 2.87
CA ASP A 242 -0.80 24.37 2.81
C ASP A 242 -2.16 23.65 3.03
N PRO A 243 -2.76 23.76 4.23
CA PRO A 243 -3.99 23.07 4.56
C PRO A 243 -5.22 23.56 3.77
N LEU A 244 -5.23 24.81 3.30
CA LEU A 244 -6.35 25.35 2.50
C LEU A 244 -6.33 24.75 1.09
N THR A 245 -5.16 24.70 0.46
CA THR A 245 -4.98 24.06 -0.84
C THR A 245 -5.32 22.56 -0.78
N ALA A 246 -4.95 21.88 0.32
CA ALA A 246 -5.31 20.47 0.54
C ALA A 246 -6.83 20.24 0.58
N LEU A 247 -7.57 21.12 1.28
CA LEU A 247 -9.04 21.02 1.38
C LEU A 247 -9.72 21.23 0.02
N VAL A 248 -9.27 22.20 -0.77
CA VAL A 248 -9.81 22.47 -2.11
C VAL A 248 -9.58 21.27 -3.03
N ILE A 249 -8.36 20.72 -3.03
CA ILE A 249 -8.01 19.56 -3.83
C ILE A 249 -8.81 18.32 -3.41
N ALA A 250 -8.94 18.06 -2.10
CA ALA A 250 -9.74 16.96 -1.59
C ALA A 250 -11.21 17.09 -2.04
N ALA A 251 -11.79 18.29 -1.97
CA ALA A 251 -13.14 18.56 -2.44
C ALA A 251 -13.29 18.30 -3.95
N ILE A 252 -12.30 18.71 -4.77
CA ILE A 252 -12.29 18.43 -6.22
C ILE A 252 -12.23 16.92 -6.49
N VAL A 253 -11.35 16.19 -5.82
CA VAL A 253 -11.23 14.73 -6.01
C VAL A 253 -12.53 14.01 -5.62
N VAL A 254 -13.11 14.38 -4.47
CA VAL A 254 -14.39 13.84 -4.00
C VAL A 254 -15.54 14.19 -4.94
N ALA A 255 -15.51 15.34 -5.63
CA ALA A 255 -16.53 15.70 -6.62
C ALA A 255 -16.31 15.01 -7.98
N VAL A 256 -15.09 14.98 -8.48
CA VAL A 256 -14.76 14.53 -9.84
C VAL A 256 -14.82 13.01 -9.96
N VAL A 257 -14.30 12.28 -8.96
CA VAL A 257 -14.22 10.80 -9.04
C VAL A 257 -15.61 10.14 -9.13
N PRO A 258 -16.61 10.47 -8.28
CA PRO A 258 -17.95 9.96 -8.43
C PRO A 258 -18.60 10.36 -9.75
N THR A 259 -18.36 11.57 -10.23
CA THR A 259 -18.94 12.06 -11.50
C THR A 259 -18.37 11.31 -12.70
N LEU A 260 -17.06 11.02 -12.71
CA LEU A 260 -16.43 10.20 -13.74
C LEU A 260 -16.90 8.75 -13.68
N VAL A 261 -17.05 8.18 -12.48
CA VAL A 261 -17.56 6.82 -12.28
C VAL A 261 -19.02 6.71 -12.73
N ALA A 262 -19.86 7.68 -12.34
CA ALA A 262 -21.26 7.75 -12.76
C ALA A 262 -21.40 7.97 -14.27
N GLY A 263 -20.58 8.85 -14.86
CA GLY A 263 -20.54 9.10 -16.29
C GLY A 263 -20.11 7.86 -17.08
N ALA A 264 -19.07 7.14 -16.63
CA ALA A 264 -18.66 5.88 -17.24
C ALA A 264 -19.75 4.80 -17.13
N PHE A 265 -20.49 4.76 -16.02
CA PHE A 265 -21.62 3.85 -15.85
C PHE A 265 -22.81 4.22 -16.76
N ALA A 266 -23.13 5.51 -16.87
CA ALA A 266 -24.20 6.04 -17.72
C ALA A 266 -23.92 5.79 -19.21
N LEU A 267 -22.69 6.07 -19.67
CA LEU A 267 -22.25 5.78 -21.04
C LEU A 267 -22.36 4.29 -21.37
N ARG A 268 -22.03 3.42 -20.41
CA ARG A 268 -22.22 1.97 -20.58
C ARG A 268 -23.68 1.56 -20.70
N ARG A 269 -24.55 2.12 -19.86
CA ARG A 269 -25.96 1.75 -19.82
C ARG A 269 -26.72 2.26 -21.03
N SER A 270 -26.24 3.33 -21.65
CA SER A 270 -26.84 3.94 -22.84
C SER A 270 -26.63 3.15 -24.15
N GLY A 271 -25.86 2.05 -24.15
CA GLY A 271 -25.61 1.26 -25.37
C GLY A 271 -24.77 1.97 -26.45
N VAL A 272 -24.35 3.22 -26.21
CA VAL A 272 -23.55 4.05 -27.12
C VAL A 272 -22.20 3.39 -27.47
N LEU A 273 -21.67 2.54 -26.58
CA LEU A 273 -20.44 1.79 -26.82
C LEU A 273 -20.65 0.48 -27.60
N ASP A 274 -21.86 -0.04 -27.65
CA ASP A 274 -22.17 -1.30 -28.35
C ASP A 274 -22.48 -1.06 -29.84
N HIS A 275 -22.97 0.14 -30.21
CA HIS A 275 -23.28 0.46 -31.61
C HIS A 275 -22.06 0.63 -32.53
N LYS A 276 -20.86 0.87 -32.01
CA LYS A 276 -19.65 1.01 -32.84
C LYS A 276 -19.02 -0.31 -33.27
N VAL A 277 -19.32 -1.43 -32.60
CA VAL A 277 -18.69 -2.73 -32.92
C VAL A 277 -19.38 -3.42 -34.09
N ASN A 278 -20.67 -3.17 -34.33
CA ASN A 278 -21.41 -3.79 -35.45
C ASN A 278 -21.30 -3.03 -36.78
N ALA A 279 -20.58 -1.90 -36.81
CA ALA A 279 -20.44 -1.07 -38.01
C ALA A 279 -19.14 -1.36 -38.80
N GLU A 280 -18.19 -2.11 -38.25
CA GLU A 280 -16.92 -2.47 -38.92
C GLU A 280 -16.91 -3.90 -39.50
N ASP A 281 -18.00 -4.66 -39.35
CA ASP A 281 -18.18 -6.02 -39.91
C ASP A 281 -19.02 -6.04 -41.21
N LYS A 282 -19.05 -4.94 -41.95
CA LYS A 282 -19.61 -4.85 -43.32
C LYS A 282 -18.65 -4.14 -44.25
#